data_AF-A0A9P8IIL9-F1
#
_entry.id   AF-A0A9P8IIL9-F1
#
_cell.length_a   1.000
_cell.length_b   1.000
_cell.length_c   1.000
_cell.angle_alpha   90.00
_cell.angle_beta   90.00
_cell.angle_gamma   90.00
#
_symmetry.space_group_name_H-M   'P 1'
#
loop_
_entity.id
_entity.type
_entity.pdbx_description
1 polymer ?
#
loop_
_entity_poly.entity_id
_entity_poly.type
_entity_poly.pdbx_seq_one_letter_code
_entity_poly.pdbx_strand_id
1 'polypeptide(L)'
;MFMNLRNHCPIYSEYQILYPSSTRLQTALCTFYATVVHFCKKALEVIQRKGEPFEVEFGNLQNELLKQNERVRLEIDLASQYAAHQERMAASQERRLSRWRAKLDRDEALDREIQANIRRLKKRRKDLLETLSSYNYKTAFKQARGKRYGATCSWLARTSEFKGWLGDTQSSLFWCHGIRDASIIDELFCCNPINHLFVRFFFCQYDSPESLKANTILGSLIRQCLDVDTMSDSVEADLKQLLGNSPPDFEDLNLLMVKVSSVSQEQFIVIDAIDECEKAERNLLLSALQSLMNSPKVKLKVFLTSGLHIGIELERALRPNYRMPMASPDAHSDIKTYIEDSIAEMRKKEELVVGQPQLIVEIQDALVRGAQG
;
A
#
# COMPACT_ATOMS: atom_id res chain seq x y z
N MET A 1 -23.41 53.86 -70.24
CA MET A 1 -23.56 52.44 -70.59
C MET A 1 -22.65 51.53 -69.76
N PHE A 2 -21.33 51.53 -69.93
CA PHE A 2 -20.41 50.71 -69.10
C PHE A 2 -20.25 51.17 -67.64
N MET A 3 -20.50 52.45 -67.35
CA MET A 3 -20.40 52.97 -65.98
C MET A 3 -21.44 52.40 -65.01
N ASN A 4 -22.61 51.97 -65.49
CA ASN A 4 -23.64 51.34 -64.64
C ASN A 4 -23.34 49.85 -64.38
N LEU A 5 -22.66 49.15 -65.29
CA LEU A 5 -22.28 47.74 -65.10
C LEU A 5 -21.38 47.53 -63.88
N ARG A 6 -20.49 48.48 -63.59
CA ARG A 6 -19.64 48.45 -62.39
C ARG A 6 -20.46 48.35 -61.10
N ASN A 7 -21.61 49.02 -61.04
CA ASN A 7 -22.50 49.00 -59.88
C ASN A 7 -23.25 47.67 -59.73
N HIS A 8 -23.21 46.82 -60.75
CA HIS A 8 -23.84 45.50 -60.80
C HIS A 8 -22.81 44.38 -60.73
N CYS A 9 -21.52 44.66 -60.54
CA CYS A 9 -20.51 43.62 -60.38
C CYS A 9 -20.36 43.23 -58.90
N PRO A 10 -20.37 41.93 -58.56
CA PRO A 10 -20.02 41.46 -57.22
C PRO A 10 -18.62 41.94 -56.80
N ILE A 11 -18.47 42.36 -55.54
CA ILE A 11 -17.20 42.87 -55.01
C ILE A 11 -16.35 41.68 -54.53
N TYR A 12 -15.14 41.54 -55.07
CA TYR A 12 -14.26 40.41 -54.77
C TYR A 12 -14.00 40.19 -53.27
N SER A 13 -13.79 41.27 -52.52
CA SER A 13 -13.55 41.20 -51.07
C SER A 13 -14.72 40.59 -50.28
N GLU A 14 -15.94 40.63 -50.81
CA GLU A 14 -17.14 40.09 -50.16
C GLU A 14 -17.22 38.56 -50.24
N TYR A 15 -16.59 37.94 -51.25
CA TYR A 15 -16.76 36.51 -51.51
C TYR A 15 -15.45 35.70 -51.55
N GLN A 16 -14.27 36.34 -51.60
CA GLN A 16 -12.97 35.66 -51.78
C GLN A 16 -12.69 34.53 -50.77
N ILE A 17 -13.10 34.69 -49.51
CA ILE A 17 -12.86 33.70 -48.44
C ILE A 17 -13.83 32.52 -48.54
N LEU A 18 -15.05 32.78 -49.03
CA LEU A 18 -16.13 31.80 -49.14
C LEU A 18 -16.08 31.02 -50.45
N TYR A 19 -15.47 31.61 -51.48
CA TYR A 19 -15.41 31.08 -52.83
C TYR A 19 -14.85 29.65 -52.90
N PRO A 20 -13.72 29.30 -52.27
CA PRO A 20 -13.17 27.95 -52.37
C PRO A 20 -14.10 26.87 -51.78
N SER A 21 -14.88 27.23 -50.77
CA SER A 21 -15.67 26.31 -49.96
C SER A 21 -17.14 26.17 -50.39
N SER A 22 -17.62 27.03 -51.30
CA SER A 22 -19.02 27.05 -51.74
C SER A 22 -19.16 26.85 -53.25
N THR A 23 -19.48 25.62 -53.66
CA THR A 23 -19.73 25.25 -55.07
C THR A 23 -20.93 26.00 -55.66
N ARG A 24 -21.92 26.33 -54.84
CA ARG A 24 -23.10 27.12 -55.26
C ARG A 24 -22.72 28.56 -55.58
N LEU A 25 -21.89 29.18 -54.75
CA LEU A 25 -21.36 30.53 -54.98
C LEU A 25 -20.46 30.57 -56.22
N GLN A 26 -19.58 29.58 -56.39
CA GLN A 26 -18.77 29.42 -57.61
C GLN A 26 -19.68 29.38 -58.86
N THR A 27 -20.74 28.57 -58.82
CA THR A 27 -21.70 28.42 -59.94
C THR A 27 -22.44 29.73 -60.22
N ALA A 28 -22.89 30.44 -59.19
CA ALA A 28 -23.59 31.72 -59.34
C ALA A 28 -22.68 32.81 -59.94
N LEU A 29 -21.42 32.90 -59.48
CA LEU A 29 -20.43 33.81 -60.03
C LEU A 29 -20.08 33.47 -61.49
N CYS A 30 -19.87 32.19 -61.81
CA CYS A 30 -19.64 31.74 -63.17
C CYS A 30 -20.82 32.12 -64.10
N THR A 31 -22.05 31.92 -63.65
CA THR A 31 -23.26 32.25 -64.42
C THR A 31 -23.40 33.77 -64.61
N PHE A 32 -23.12 34.55 -63.57
CA PHE A 32 -23.11 36.01 -63.63
C PHE A 32 -22.06 36.52 -64.65
N TYR A 33 -20.81 36.06 -64.55
CA TYR A 33 -19.76 36.49 -65.48
C TYR A 33 -20.00 36.01 -66.92
N ALA A 34 -20.58 34.82 -67.12
CA ALA A 34 -21.02 34.38 -68.45
C ALA A 34 -22.09 35.31 -69.04
N THR A 35 -23.03 35.79 -68.20
CA THR A 35 -24.06 36.77 -68.59
C THR A 35 -23.44 38.12 -68.96
N VAL A 36 -22.41 38.57 -68.22
CA VAL A 36 -21.63 39.77 -68.56
C VAL A 36 -20.94 39.61 -69.92
N VAL A 37 -20.30 38.47 -70.18
CA VAL A 37 -19.64 38.19 -71.47
C VAL A 37 -20.66 38.19 -72.60
N HIS A 38 -21.82 37.57 -72.40
CA HIS A 38 -22.91 37.57 -73.37
C HIS A 38 -23.44 38.99 -73.64
N PHE A 39 -23.62 39.80 -72.59
CA PHE A 39 -23.97 41.21 -72.69
C PHE A 39 -22.96 42.00 -73.53
N CYS A 40 -21.65 41.82 -73.26
CA CYS A 40 -20.58 42.47 -74.02
C CYS A 40 -20.57 42.05 -75.50
N LYS A 41 -20.78 40.76 -75.79
CA LYS A 41 -20.88 40.25 -77.16
C LYS A 41 -22.04 40.91 -77.92
N LYS A 42 -23.23 40.93 -77.33
CA LYS A 42 -24.41 41.55 -77.96
C LYS A 42 -24.24 43.07 -78.12
N ALA A 43 -23.61 43.74 -77.15
CA ALA A 43 -23.29 45.16 -77.26
C ALA A 43 -22.38 45.46 -78.46
N LEU A 44 -21.38 44.62 -78.74
CA LEU A 44 -20.52 44.75 -79.92
C LEU A 44 -21.28 44.52 -81.23
N GLU A 45 -22.17 43.52 -81.28
CA GLU A 45 -23.00 43.21 -82.46
C GLU A 45 -23.97 44.35 -82.81
N VAL A 46 -24.57 45.00 -81.80
CA VAL A 46 -25.50 46.12 -82.00
C VAL A 46 -24.76 47.40 -82.41
N ILE A 47 -23.58 47.69 -81.88
CA ILE A 47 -22.75 48.83 -82.33
C ILE A 47 -22.41 48.73 -83.83
N GLN A 48 -22.34 47.51 -84.37
CA GLN A 48 -22.10 47.27 -85.79
C GLN A 48 -23.35 47.44 -86.68
N ARG A 49 -24.56 47.47 -86.10
CA ARG A 49 -25.84 47.66 -86.81
C ARG A 49 -26.39 49.06 -86.54
N LYS A 50 -26.55 49.90 -87.56
CA LYS A 50 -27.20 51.22 -87.39
C LYS A 50 -28.71 51.05 -87.21
N GLY A 51 -29.20 51.17 -85.98
CA GLY A 51 -30.50 51.79 -85.71
C GLY A 51 -31.60 50.97 -85.03
N GLU A 52 -31.47 50.66 -83.73
CA GLU A 52 -32.63 50.47 -82.85
C GLU A 52 -32.44 51.13 -81.47
N PRO A 53 -33.52 51.51 -80.75
CA PRO A 53 -33.44 52.08 -79.40
C PRO A 53 -32.96 51.06 -78.36
N PHE A 54 -31.94 51.43 -77.59
CA PHE A 54 -31.25 50.61 -76.58
C PHE A 54 -32.18 49.88 -75.60
N GLU A 55 -33.25 50.52 -75.15
CA GLU A 55 -34.14 50.01 -74.11
C GLU A 55 -34.91 48.76 -74.54
N VAL A 56 -35.20 48.62 -75.84
CA VAL A 56 -35.96 47.49 -76.40
C VAL A 56 -35.07 46.26 -76.56
N GLU A 57 -33.80 46.43 -76.98
CA GLU A 57 -32.88 45.30 -77.23
C GLU A 57 -32.11 44.82 -75.99
N PHE A 58 -31.85 45.71 -75.02
CA PHE A 58 -31.01 45.41 -73.85
C PHE A 58 -31.78 45.28 -72.53
N GLY A 59 -33.06 45.66 -72.46
CA GLY A 59 -33.86 45.58 -71.23
C GLY A 59 -33.92 44.17 -70.63
N ASN A 60 -34.13 43.15 -71.46
CA ASN A 60 -34.16 41.75 -71.01
C ASN A 60 -32.82 41.27 -70.43
N LEU A 61 -31.69 41.71 -71.02
CA LEU A 61 -30.35 41.35 -70.57
C LEU A 61 -29.95 42.11 -69.31
N GLN A 62 -30.37 43.37 -69.18
CA GLN A 62 -30.17 44.14 -67.97
C GLN A 62 -30.95 43.54 -66.79
N ASN A 63 -32.19 43.10 -67.02
CA ASN A 63 -33.00 42.39 -66.04
C ASN A 63 -32.38 41.03 -65.65
N GLU A 64 -31.84 40.30 -66.62
CA GLU A 64 -31.15 39.03 -66.34
C GLU A 64 -29.85 39.25 -65.54
N LEU A 65 -29.07 40.29 -65.86
CA LEU A 65 -27.86 40.66 -65.12
C LEU A 65 -28.18 41.06 -63.66
N LEU A 66 -29.26 41.83 -63.46
CA LEU A 66 -29.78 42.16 -62.13
C LEU A 66 -30.15 40.90 -61.34
N LYS A 67 -30.93 40.00 -61.96
CA LYS A 67 -31.35 38.73 -61.35
C LYS A 67 -30.16 37.82 -61.00
N GLN A 68 -29.15 37.74 -61.86
CA GLN A 68 -27.94 36.98 -61.55
C GLN A 68 -27.09 37.64 -60.45
N ASN A 69 -27.04 38.98 -60.38
CA ASN A 69 -26.41 39.67 -59.26
C ASN A 69 -27.11 39.37 -57.93
N GLU A 70 -28.45 39.45 -57.90
CA GLU A 70 -29.25 39.09 -56.73
C GLU A 70 -28.99 37.65 -56.30
N ARG A 71 -28.90 36.72 -57.25
CA ARG A 71 -28.53 35.32 -56.97
C ARG A 71 -27.14 35.20 -56.37
N VAL A 72 -26.14 35.91 -56.88
CA VAL A 72 -24.79 35.91 -56.29
C VAL A 72 -24.83 36.46 -54.87
N ARG A 73 -25.53 37.57 -54.62
CA ARG A 73 -25.69 38.14 -53.27
C ARG A 73 -26.32 37.14 -52.29
N LEU A 74 -27.37 36.45 -52.72
CA LEU A 74 -28.02 35.40 -51.92
C LEU A 74 -27.08 34.25 -51.60
N GLU A 75 -26.27 33.80 -52.56
CA GLU A 75 -25.30 32.72 -52.33
C GLU A 75 -24.13 33.16 -51.43
N ILE A 76 -23.71 34.44 -51.50
CA ILE A 76 -22.73 35.01 -50.56
C ILE A 76 -23.29 35.02 -49.14
N ASP A 77 -24.52 35.50 -48.94
CA ASP A 77 -25.18 35.53 -47.63
C ASP A 77 -25.33 34.11 -47.07
N LEU A 78 -25.83 33.18 -47.89
CA LEU A 78 -26.00 31.78 -47.49
C LEU A 78 -24.65 31.12 -47.13
N ALA A 79 -23.61 31.31 -47.94
CA ALA A 79 -22.27 30.79 -47.65
C ALA A 79 -21.68 31.39 -46.37
N SER A 80 -21.92 32.68 -46.13
CA SER A 80 -21.51 33.37 -44.89
C SER A 80 -22.21 32.78 -43.67
N GLN A 81 -23.53 32.55 -43.76
CA GLN A 81 -24.30 31.93 -42.68
C GLN A 81 -23.86 30.49 -42.39
N TYR A 82 -23.58 29.70 -43.42
CA TYR A 82 -23.06 28.34 -43.25
C TYR A 82 -21.68 28.33 -42.58
N ALA A 83 -20.75 29.19 -43.02
CA ALA A 83 -19.44 29.31 -42.40
C ALA A 83 -19.55 29.73 -40.93
N ALA A 84 -20.37 30.74 -40.63
CA ALA A 84 -20.63 31.18 -39.26
C ALA A 84 -21.28 30.09 -38.40
N HIS A 85 -22.17 29.26 -38.96
CA HIS A 85 -22.75 28.12 -38.26
C HIS A 85 -21.68 27.04 -37.96
N GLN A 86 -20.83 26.71 -38.92
CA GLN A 86 -19.74 25.75 -38.73
C GLN A 86 -18.76 26.21 -37.65
N GLU A 87 -18.34 27.48 -37.67
CA GLU A 87 -17.48 28.06 -36.63
C GLU A 87 -18.14 27.99 -35.25
N ARG A 88 -19.44 28.33 -35.14
CA ARG A 88 -20.18 28.23 -33.88
C ARG A 88 -20.24 26.79 -33.36
N MET A 89 -20.45 25.82 -34.25
CA MET A 89 -20.49 24.40 -33.89
C MET A 89 -19.12 23.90 -33.44
N ALA A 90 -18.05 24.24 -34.17
CA ALA A 90 -16.67 23.93 -33.79
C ALA A 90 -16.31 24.56 -32.44
N ALA A 91 -16.63 25.84 -32.23
CA ALA A 91 -16.41 26.54 -30.96
C ALA A 91 -17.25 25.94 -29.81
N SER A 92 -18.43 25.40 -30.09
CA SER A 92 -19.26 24.70 -29.10
C SER A 92 -18.66 23.34 -28.73
N GLN A 93 -18.19 22.58 -29.72
CA GLN A 93 -17.49 21.30 -29.50
C GLN A 93 -16.19 21.51 -28.72
N GLU A 94 -15.36 22.47 -29.10
CA GLU A 94 -14.12 22.78 -28.36
C GLU A 94 -14.43 23.17 -26.92
N ARG A 95 -15.42 24.05 -26.69
CA ARG A 95 -15.88 24.39 -25.33
C ARG A 95 -16.38 23.18 -24.53
N ARG A 96 -16.94 22.16 -25.17
CA ARG A 96 -17.29 20.89 -24.49
C ARG A 96 -16.02 20.10 -24.16
N LEU A 97 -15.10 19.93 -25.10
CA LEU A 97 -13.85 19.20 -24.89
C LEU A 97 -12.98 19.85 -23.81
N SER A 98 -12.83 21.17 -23.81
CA SER A 98 -12.09 21.90 -22.77
C SER A 98 -12.72 21.69 -21.38
N ARG A 99 -14.06 21.67 -21.28
CA ARG A 99 -14.76 21.37 -20.02
C ARG A 99 -14.52 19.94 -19.54
N TRP A 100 -14.51 18.97 -20.46
CA TRP A 100 -14.19 17.58 -20.14
C TRP A 100 -12.74 17.40 -19.69
N ARG A 101 -11.77 18.00 -20.39
CA ARG A 101 -10.35 18.00 -19.98
C ARG A 101 -10.16 18.62 -18.60
N ALA A 102 -10.74 19.80 -18.36
CA ALA A 102 -10.67 20.46 -17.05
C ALA A 102 -11.39 19.68 -15.93
N LYS A 103 -12.33 18.79 -16.26
CA LYS A 103 -12.90 17.86 -15.27
C LYS A 103 -11.90 16.74 -14.96
N LEU A 104 -11.34 16.09 -15.98
CA LEU A 104 -10.35 15.04 -15.83
C LEU A 104 -9.13 15.52 -15.02
N ASP A 105 -8.59 16.69 -15.34
CA ASP A 105 -7.45 17.28 -14.63
C ASP A 105 -7.75 17.51 -13.13
N ARG A 106 -9.00 17.89 -12.81
CA ARG A 106 -9.45 18.06 -11.41
C ARG A 106 -9.58 16.73 -10.70
N ASP A 107 -10.16 15.72 -11.34
CA ASP A 107 -10.31 14.38 -10.77
C ASP A 107 -8.93 13.76 -10.50
N GLU A 108 -7.98 13.87 -11.45
CA GLU A 108 -6.59 13.43 -11.25
C GLU A 108 -5.85 14.21 -10.16
N ALA A 109 -6.09 15.52 -10.05
CA ALA A 109 -5.49 16.33 -8.99
C ALA A 109 -6.01 15.89 -7.61
N LEU A 110 -7.31 15.61 -7.49
CA LEU A 110 -7.92 15.09 -6.27
C LEU A 110 -7.35 13.72 -5.90
N ASP A 111 -7.22 12.80 -6.87
CA ASP A 111 -6.62 11.49 -6.63
C ASP A 111 -5.16 11.60 -6.16
N ARG A 112 -4.37 12.49 -6.77
CA ARG A 112 -2.99 12.77 -6.32
C ARG A 112 -2.96 13.29 -4.89
N GLU A 113 -3.89 14.18 -4.53
CA GLU A 113 -4.00 14.71 -3.17
C GLU A 113 -4.38 13.63 -2.15
N ILE A 114 -5.37 12.80 -2.46
CA ILE A 114 -5.78 11.66 -1.62
C ILE A 114 -4.58 10.72 -1.39
N GLN A 115 -3.86 10.34 -2.45
CA GLN A 115 -2.69 9.48 -2.35
C GLN A 115 -1.56 10.12 -1.54
N ALA A 116 -1.32 11.43 -1.71
CA ALA A 116 -0.35 12.16 -0.91
C ALA A 116 -0.73 12.16 0.58
N ASN A 117 -2.00 12.35 0.90
CA ASN A 117 -2.51 12.33 2.27
C ASN A 117 -2.40 10.94 2.90
N ILE A 118 -2.75 9.87 2.17
CA ILE A 118 -2.56 8.48 2.64
C ILE A 118 -1.08 8.21 2.93
N ARG A 119 -0.17 8.60 2.03
CA ARG A 119 1.29 8.42 2.23
C ARG A 119 1.80 9.18 3.46
N ARG A 120 1.36 10.43 3.66
CA ARG A 120 1.71 11.24 4.84
C ARG A 120 1.20 10.59 6.13
N LEU A 121 -0.04 10.08 6.12
CA LEU A 121 -0.63 9.39 7.26
C LEU A 121 0.15 8.11 7.61
N LYS A 122 0.42 7.25 6.62
CA LYS A 122 1.20 6.03 6.81
C LYS A 122 2.61 6.32 7.34
N LYS A 123 3.27 7.35 6.79
CA LYS A 123 4.59 7.78 7.26
C LYS A 123 4.54 8.21 8.73
N ARG A 124 3.60 9.10 9.09
CA ARG A 124 3.43 9.58 10.47
C ARG A 124 3.19 8.44 11.46
N ARG A 125 2.32 7.49 11.12
CA ARG A 125 2.05 6.31 11.95
C ARG A 125 3.27 5.41 12.08
N LYS A 126 4.02 5.19 11.00
CA LYS A 126 5.27 4.44 11.02
C LYS A 126 6.31 5.09 11.95
N ASP A 127 6.47 6.41 11.86
CA ASP A 127 7.43 7.17 12.69
C ASP A 127 7.06 7.04 14.20
N LEU A 128 5.76 7.10 14.54
CA LEU A 128 5.28 6.88 15.91
C LEU A 128 5.61 5.46 16.40
N LEU A 129 5.36 4.44 15.58
CA LEU A 129 5.67 3.05 15.94
C LEU A 129 7.18 2.79 16.08
N GLU A 130 8.01 3.49 15.32
CA GLU A 130 9.47 3.44 15.45
C GLU A 130 9.97 4.08 16.75
N THR A 131 9.23 5.04 17.30
CA THR A 131 9.55 5.66 18.59
C THR A 131 9.24 4.74 19.77
N LEU A 132 8.22 3.86 19.66
CA LEU A 132 7.93 2.82 20.67
C LEU A 132 9.08 1.82 20.80
N SER A 133 9.60 1.35 19.67
CA SER A 133 10.77 0.48 19.63
C SER A 133 11.34 0.42 18.21
N SER A 134 12.64 0.71 18.10
CA SER A 134 13.44 0.50 16.90
C SER A 134 13.98 -0.93 16.79
N TYR A 135 13.79 -1.76 17.83
CA TYR A 135 14.31 -3.12 17.87
C TYR A 135 13.64 -4.01 16.83
N ASN A 136 14.45 -4.67 16.00
CA ASN A 136 13.98 -5.50 14.91
C ASN A 136 13.72 -6.95 15.35
N TYR A 137 12.57 -7.15 16.02
CA TYR A 137 12.12 -8.47 16.48
C TYR A 137 12.01 -9.52 15.36
N LYS A 138 11.77 -9.10 14.10
CA LYS A 138 11.70 -10.01 12.95
C LYS A 138 13.07 -10.60 12.61
N THR A 139 14.14 -9.81 12.73
CA THR A 139 15.51 -10.31 12.55
C THR A 139 15.87 -11.29 13.65
N ALA A 140 15.55 -10.98 14.91
CA ALA A 140 15.76 -11.88 16.03
C ALA A 140 15.02 -13.22 15.84
N PHE A 141 13.76 -13.18 15.38
CA PHE A 141 13.00 -14.38 15.04
C PHE A 141 13.64 -15.18 13.90
N LYS A 142 14.09 -14.53 12.83
CA LYS A 142 14.81 -15.21 11.73
C LYS A 142 16.09 -15.88 12.21
N GLN A 143 16.85 -15.22 13.09
CA GLN A 143 18.06 -15.79 13.67
C GLN A 143 17.74 -16.98 14.58
N ALA A 144 16.76 -16.86 15.47
CA ALA A 144 16.34 -17.95 16.35
C ALA A 144 15.84 -19.16 15.53
N ARG A 145 15.03 -18.92 14.50
CA ARG A 145 14.56 -19.95 13.58
C ARG A 145 15.70 -20.58 12.76
N GLY A 146 16.71 -19.80 12.37
CA GLY A 146 17.88 -20.29 11.65
C GLY A 146 18.86 -21.09 12.52
N LYS A 147 18.87 -20.88 13.84
CA LYS A 147 19.64 -21.68 14.81
C LYS A 147 18.98 -23.03 15.12
N ARG A 148 17.72 -23.23 14.71
CA ARG A 148 16.99 -24.48 14.96
C ARG A 148 17.65 -25.64 14.21
N TYR A 149 17.91 -26.72 14.94
CA TYR A 149 18.41 -27.95 14.35
C TYR A 149 17.25 -28.86 13.93
N GLY A 150 17.05 -29.04 12.62
CA GLY A 150 16.03 -29.95 12.08
C GLY A 150 14.63 -29.69 12.63
N ALA A 151 13.96 -30.75 13.10
CA ALA A 151 12.61 -30.71 13.68
C ALA A 151 12.60 -30.71 15.22
N THR A 152 13.72 -30.35 15.87
CA THR A 152 13.80 -30.30 17.33
C THR A 152 12.75 -29.36 17.92
N CYS A 153 12.32 -29.65 19.14
CA CYS A 153 11.24 -29.03 19.92
C CYS A 153 9.83 -29.19 19.34
N SER A 154 9.64 -29.87 18.20
CA SER A 154 8.31 -30.18 17.64
C SER A 154 7.47 -31.12 18.50
N TRP A 155 8.09 -31.83 19.44
CA TRP A 155 7.38 -32.67 20.41
C TRP A 155 6.57 -31.84 21.40
N LEU A 156 6.99 -30.60 21.69
CA LEU A 156 6.32 -29.74 22.67
C LEU A 156 4.84 -29.53 22.34
N ALA A 157 4.54 -29.29 21.06
CA ALA A 157 3.18 -29.13 20.55
C ALA A 157 2.28 -30.36 20.77
N ARG A 158 2.89 -31.55 20.91
CA ARG A 158 2.18 -32.82 21.10
C ARG A 158 1.84 -33.11 22.55
N THR A 159 2.50 -32.43 23.49
CA THR A 159 2.32 -32.62 24.94
C THR A 159 0.91 -32.24 25.41
N SER A 160 0.46 -32.88 26.47
CA SER A 160 -0.84 -32.58 27.11
C SER A 160 -0.88 -31.17 27.68
N GLU A 161 0.25 -30.72 28.23
CA GLU A 161 0.44 -29.41 28.86
C GLU A 161 0.26 -28.31 27.82
N PHE A 162 0.89 -28.46 26.65
CA PHE A 162 0.78 -27.45 25.59
C PHE A 162 -0.64 -27.38 25.04
N LYS A 163 -1.26 -28.54 24.78
CA LYS A 163 -2.65 -28.62 24.34
C LYS A 163 -3.62 -28.06 25.37
N GLY A 164 -3.36 -28.30 26.65
CA GLY A 164 -4.13 -27.74 27.77
C GLY A 164 -4.05 -26.22 27.81
N TRP A 165 -2.83 -25.68 27.73
CA TRP A 165 -2.61 -24.23 27.66
C TRP A 165 -3.28 -23.60 26.44
N LEU A 166 -3.16 -24.22 25.26
CA LEU A 166 -3.81 -23.74 24.04
C LEU A 166 -5.35 -23.82 24.13
N GLY A 167 -5.90 -24.79 24.87
CA GLY A 167 -7.33 -24.95 25.11
C GLY A 167 -7.90 -24.08 26.25
N ASP A 168 -7.05 -23.44 27.04
CA ASP A 168 -7.51 -22.69 28.23
C ASP A 168 -8.47 -21.55 27.85
N THR A 169 -9.53 -21.40 28.65
CA THR A 169 -10.55 -20.37 28.46
C THR A 169 -10.22 -19.07 29.19
N GLN A 170 -9.27 -19.12 30.12
CA GLN A 170 -8.79 -17.96 30.88
C GLN A 170 -7.39 -17.54 30.43
N SER A 171 -6.95 -16.38 30.91
CA SER A 171 -5.56 -15.98 30.79
C SER A 171 -4.67 -16.98 31.53
N SER A 172 -3.63 -17.47 30.87
CA SER A 172 -2.78 -18.53 31.40
C SER A 172 -1.34 -18.40 30.96
N LEU A 173 -0.43 -18.84 31.83
CA LEU A 173 1.00 -18.87 31.60
C LEU A 173 1.48 -20.30 31.42
N PHE A 174 2.18 -20.53 30.29
CA PHE A 174 3.01 -21.70 30.06
C PHE A 174 4.48 -21.31 30.27
N TRP A 175 5.14 -21.99 31.20
CA TRP A 175 6.57 -21.81 31.44
C TRP A 175 7.34 -23.06 31.02
N CYS A 176 8.23 -22.89 30.04
CA CYS A 176 9.13 -23.93 29.58
C CYS A 176 10.54 -23.60 30.07
N HIS A 177 11.13 -24.41 30.95
CA HIS A 177 12.49 -24.13 31.40
C HIS A 177 13.52 -24.91 30.57
N GLY A 178 14.62 -24.24 30.22
CA GLY A 178 15.81 -24.77 29.54
C GLY A 178 15.78 -24.74 28.01
N ILE A 179 14.62 -24.62 27.37
CA ILE A 179 14.51 -24.59 25.91
C ILE A 179 14.58 -23.14 25.41
N ARG A 180 15.44 -22.84 24.44
CA ARG A 180 15.34 -21.63 23.61
C ARG A 180 14.73 -22.00 22.28
N ASP A 181 13.54 -21.52 21.97
CA ASP A 181 12.84 -22.06 20.81
C ASP A 181 11.87 -21.10 20.13
N ALA A 182 12.12 -20.89 18.85
CA ALA A 182 11.24 -20.19 17.93
C ALA A 182 10.13 -21.08 17.36
N SER A 183 10.22 -22.42 17.50
CA SER A 183 9.26 -23.37 16.92
C SER A 183 7.86 -23.21 17.47
N ILE A 184 7.74 -22.74 18.71
CA ILE A 184 6.45 -22.45 19.33
C ILE A 184 5.66 -21.39 18.55
N ILE A 185 6.35 -20.41 17.98
CA ILE A 185 5.73 -19.36 17.18
C ILE A 185 5.27 -19.94 15.83
N ASP A 186 6.10 -20.77 15.20
CA ASP A 186 5.72 -21.48 13.97
C ASP A 186 4.48 -22.38 14.21
N GLU A 187 4.41 -23.07 15.34
CA GLU A 187 3.25 -23.89 15.73
C GLU A 187 2.00 -23.03 15.95
N LEU A 188 2.11 -21.91 16.68
CA LEU A 188 1.00 -21.00 16.92
C LEU A 188 0.46 -20.39 15.61
N PHE A 189 1.33 -20.14 14.63
CA PHE A 189 0.94 -19.72 13.29
C PHE A 189 0.23 -20.83 12.50
N CYS A 190 0.64 -22.08 12.67
CA CYS A 190 0.01 -23.24 12.00
C CYS A 190 -1.37 -23.59 12.59
N CYS A 191 -1.56 -23.44 13.90
CA CYS A 191 -2.78 -23.84 14.60
C CYS A 191 -4.05 -23.10 14.13
N ASN A 192 -3.93 -21.86 13.67
CA ASN A 192 -5.06 -21.13 13.08
C ASN A 192 -4.53 -20.03 12.14
N PRO A 193 -5.00 -19.98 10.88
CA PRO A 193 -4.58 -18.97 9.92
C PRO A 193 -4.83 -17.53 10.38
N ILE A 194 -5.71 -17.28 11.35
CA ILE A 194 -6.00 -15.94 11.90
C ILE A 194 -5.09 -15.63 13.12
N ASN A 195 -4.53 -16.66 13.79
CA ASN A 195 -3.70 -16.46 14.99
C ASN A 195 -2.44 -15.64 14.72
N HIS A 196 -1.92 -15.61 13.49
CA HIS A 196 -0.77 -14.75 13.17
C HIS A 196 -1.01 -13.27 13.46
N LEU A 197 -2.26 -12.80 13.41
CA LEU A 197 -2.64 -11.42 13.77
C LEU A 197 -2.61 -11.19 15.29
N PHE A 198 -2.60 -12.27 16.07
CA PHE A 198 -2.73 -12.24 17.53
C PHE A 198 -1.52 -12.77 18.31
N VAL A 199 -0.47 -13.21 17.61
CA VAL A 199 0.77 -13.69 18.23
C VAL A 199 1.80 -12.57 18.22
N ARG A 200 2.24 -12.19 19.41
CA ARG A 200 3.36 -11.26 19.64
C ARG A 200 4.50 -12.05 20.23
N PHE A 201 5.72 -11.70 19.86
CA PHE A 201 6.88 -12.41 20.35
C PHE A 201 8.09 -11.50 20.54
N PHE A 202 8.97 -11.91 21.44
CA PHE A 202 10.23 -11.25 21.68
C PHE A 202 11.30 -12.27 22.06
N PHE A 203 12.55 -12.03 21.65
CA PHE A 203 13.69 -12.87 21.96
C PHE A 203 14.71 -12.05 22.75
N CYS A 204 14.95 -12.41 24.00
CA CYS A 204 16.01 -11.81 24.79
C CYS A 204 17.36 -12.39 24.34
N GLN A 205 18.23 -11.53 23.83
CA GLN A 205 19.51 -11.93 23.25
C GLN A 205 20.65 -11.39 24.11
N TYR A 206 21.43 -12.29 24.73
CA TYR A 206 22.55 -11.91 25.62
C TYR A 206 23.61 -11.03 24.93
N ASP A 207 23.73 -11.13 23.60
CA ASP A 207 24.65 -10.36 22.77
C ASP A 207 24.07 -9.03 22.27
N SER A 208 22.82 -8.70 22.64
CA SER A 208 22.18 -7.42 22.35
C SER A 208 21.66 -6.78 23.63
N PRO A 209 22.42 -5.86 24.24
CA PRO A 209 22.01 -5.18 25.48
C PRO A 209 20.67 -4.47 25.38
N GLU A 210 20.32 -3.90 24.23
CA GLU A 210 19.01 -3.27 24.03
C GLU A 210 17.86 -4.26 24.13
N SER A 211 18.07 -5.53 23.73
CA SER A 211 17.05 -6.57 23.81
C SER A 211 16.71 -6.99 25.24
N LEU A 212 17.56 -6.66 26.21
CA LEU A 212 17.42 -7.05 27.61
C LEU A 212 16.67 -6.01 28.46
N LYS A 213 16.29 -4.88 27.85
CA LYS A 213 15.60 -3.76 28.50
C LYS A 213 14.08 -3.93 28.47
N ALA A 214 13.43 -3.73 29.61
CA ALA A 214 11.99 -3.90 29.76
C ALA A 214 11.20 -2.98 28.84
N ASN A 215 11.62 -1.71 28.72
CA ASN A 215 11.02 -0.74 27.79
C ASN A 215 11.13 -1.19 26.33
N THR A 216 12.27 -1.74 25.91
CA THR A 216 12.46 -2.23 24.53
C THR A 216 11.52 -3.37 24.23
N ILE A 217 11.43 -4.35 25.15
CA ILE A 217 10.59 -5.54 25.02
C ILE A 217 9.12 -5.12 24.94
N LEU A 218 8.65 -4.32 25.90
CA LEU A 218 7.27 -3.88 25.97
C LEU A 218 6.90 -3.00 24.78
N GLY A 219 7.75 -2.03 24.42
CA GLY A 219 7.56 -1.19 23.24
C GLY A 219 7.51 -2.01 21.93
N SER A 220 8.32 -3.07 21.83
CA SER A 220 8.29 -3.99 20.68
C SER A 220 6.99 -4.80 20.62
N LEU A 221 6.50 -5.29 21.76
CA LEU A 221 5.23 -6.01 21.85
C LEU A 221 4.04 -5.10 21.51
N ILE A 222 4.01 -3.86 22.02
CA ILE A 222 2.98 -2.87 21.67
C ILE A 222 3.02 -2.57 20.18
N ARG A 223 4.21 -2.38 19.61
CA ARG A 223 4.38 -2.18 18.16
C ARG A 223 3.81 -3.34 17.36
N GLN A 224 3.91 -4.59 17.84
CA GLN A 224 3.32 -5.77 17.20
C GLN A 224 1.78 -5.83 17.35
N CYS A 225 1.20 -5.13 18.33
CA CYS A 225 -0.25 -4.98 18.46
C CYS A 225 -0.86 -3.96 17.49
N LEU A 226 -0.03 -3.14 16.84
CA LEU A 226 -0.46 -1.98 16.06
C LEU A 226 -0.06 -2.11 14.59
N ASP A 227 -1.01 -1.90 13.70
CA ASP A 227 -0.80 -1.89 12.26
C ASP A 227 -0.94 -0.46 11.70
N VAL A 228 -0.03 -0.06 10.81
CA VAL A 228 0.02 1.28 10.22
C VAL A 228 -1.27 1.61 9.45
N ASP A 229 -1.86 0.62 8.82
CA ASP A 229 -3.03 0.76 7.97
C ASP A 229 -4.34 0.73 8.77
N THR A 230 -4.40 -0.04 9.87
CA THR A 230 -5.64 -0.20 10.66
C THR A 230 -5.64 0.52 12.01
N MET A 231 -4.58 1.22 12.39
CA MET A 231 -4.53 2.01 13.62
C MET A 231 -5.67 3.05 13.67
N SER A 232 -6.39 3.11 14.80
CA SER A 232 -7.44 4.11 15.01
C SER A 232 -6.86 5.49 15.35
N ASP A 233 -7.59 6.55 15.01
CA ASP A 233 -7.16 7.93 15.32
C ASP A 233 -7.04 8.19 16.83
N SER A 234 -7.83 7.48 17.66
CA SER A 234 -7.72 7.55 19.12
C SER A 234 -6.36 7.03 19.59
N VAL A 235 -5.97 5.82 19.15
CA VAL A 235 -4.67 5.23 19.51
C VAL A 235 -3.52 6.09 18.99
N GLU A 236 -3.67 6.65 17.78
CA GLU A 236 -2.67 7.56 17.22
C GLU A 236 -2.53 8.85 18.07
N ALA A 237 -3.63 9.40 18.58
CA ALA A 237 -3.61 10.55 19.46
C ALA A 237 -2.96 10.23 20.82
N ASP A 238 -3.28 9.08 21.40
CA ASP A 238 -2.65 8.61 22.65
C ASP A 238 -1.13 8.46 22.47
N LEU A 239 -0.71 7.83 21.37
CA LEU A 239 0.70 7.67 21.05
C LEU A 239 1.40 9.02 20.92
N LYS A 240 0.79 10.01 20.25
CA LYS A 240 1.39 11.35 20.14
C LYS A 240 1.53 12.04 21.49
N GLN A 241 0.56 11.86 22.38
CA GLN A 241 0.60 12.43 23.72
C GLN A 241 1.71 11.77 24.55
N LEU A 242 1.79 10.44 24.49
CA LEU A 242 2.76 9.63 25.22
C LEU A 242 4.20 9.84 24.74
N LEU A 243 4.39 9.99 23.42
CA LEU A 243 5.69 10.12 22.77
C LEU A 243 6.14 11.58 22.55
N GLY A 244 5.36 12.56 23.04
CA GLY A 244 5.45 13.95 22.60
C GLY A 244 6.76 14.67 22.90
N ASN A 245 7.31 14.52 24.11
CA ASN A 245 8.48 15.30 24.55
C ASN A 245 9.67 14.45 25.02
N SER A 246 9.45 13.19 25.37
CA SER A 246 10.46 12.26 25.92
C SER A 246 10.14 10.83 25.52
N PRO A 247 11.12 9.91 25.55
CA PRO A 247 10.84 8.48 25.51
C PRO A 247 9.87 8.12 26.64
N PRO A 248 8.83 7.30 26.37
CA PRO A 248 7.86 6.94 27.39
C PRO A 248 8.53 6.12 28.49
N ASP A 249 8.10 6.34 29.73
CA ASP A 249 8.56 5.51 30.82
C ASP A 249 7.88 4.12 30.79
N PHE A 250 8.27 3.26 31.71
CA PHE A 250 7.75 1.89 31.76
C PHE A 250 6.25 1.84 32.07
N GLU A 251 5.76 2.73 32.94
CA GLU A 251 4.37 2.71 33.38
C GLU A 251 3.44 3.20 32.26
N ASP A 252 3.87 4.23 31.54
CA ASP A 252 3.24 4.72 30.32
C ASP A 252 3.08 3.61 29.28
N LEU A 253 4.16 2.85 29.01
CA LEU A 253 4.12 1.70 28.11
C LEU A 253 3.20 0.58 28.63
N ASN A 254 3.19 0.31 29.92
CA ASN A 254 2.35 -0.72 30.54
C ASN A 254 0.85 -0.39 30.38
N LEU A 255 0.46 0.85 30.67
CA LEU A 255 -0.91 1.34 30.47
C LEU A 255 -1.33 1.24 29.00
N LEU A 256 -0.44 1.63 28.09
CA LEU A 256 -0.68 1.51 26.65
C LEU A 256 -0.84 0.05 26.22
N MET A 257 -0.02 -0.87 26.72
CA MET A 257 -0.11 -2.30 26.42
C MET A 257 -1.47 -2.88 26.81
N VAL A 258 -1.98 -2.57 28.00
CA VAL A 258 -3.31 -3.01 28.44
C VAL A 258 -4.40 -2.45 27.52
N LYS A 259 -4.29 -1.18 27.11
CA LYS A 259 -5.25 -0.53 26.21
C LYS A 259 -5.29 -1.20 24.84
N VAL A 260 -4.14 -1.39 24.19
CA VAL A 260 -4.08 -1.99 22.85
C VAL A 260 -4.47 -3.47 22.86
N SER A 261 -4.23 -4.17 23.97
CA SER A 261 -4.57 -5.58 24.12
C SER A 261 -6.06 -5.83 24.35
N SER A 262 -6.78 -4.85 24.91
CA SER A 262 -8.23 -4.93 25.20
C SER A 262 -9.13 -4.96 23.95
N VAL A 263 -8.56 -4.84 22.75
CA VAL A 263 -9.30 -4.81 21.47
C VAL A 263 -9.52 -6.22 20.90
N SER A 264 -8.75 -7.23 21.34
CA SER A 264 -8.79 -8.59 20.78
C SER A 264 -9.42 -9.59 21.74
N GLN A 265 -10.10 -10.61 21.21
CA GLN A 265 -10.74 -11.66 22.04
C GLN A 265 -9.76 -12.65 22.66
N GLU A 266 -8.62 -12.91 22.02
CA GLU A 266 -7.56 -13.78 22.54
C GLU A 266 -6.22 -13.34 21.96
N GLN A 267 -5.18 -13.30 22.80
CA GLN A 267 -3.84 -12.89 22.39
C GLN A 267 -2.78 -13.85 22.92
N PHE A 268 -1.71 -14.01 22.15
CA PHE A 268 -0.55 -14.80 22.52
C PHE A 268 0.67 -13.89 22.66
N ILE A 269 1.41 -14.02 23.76
CA ILE A 269 2.71 -13.39 23.95
C ILE A 269 3.74 -14.49 24.20
N VAL A 270 4.77 -14.54 23.37
CA VAL A 270 5.91 -15.45 23.51
C VAL A 270 7.16 -14.65 23.86
N ILE A 271 7.80 -14.93 24.98
CA ILE A 271 9.08 -14.29 25.32
C ILE A 271 10.11 -15.39 25.55
N ASP A 272 11.13 -15.40 24.69
CA ASP A 272 12.22 -16.36 24.75
C ASP A 272 13.38 -15.83 25.60
N ALA A 273 13.92 -16.69 26.47
CA ALA A 273 15.09 -16.46 27.31
C ALA A 273 14.97 -15.27 28.28
N ILE A 274 13.85 -15.15 28.98
CA ILE A 274 13.58 -14.01 29.90
C ILE A 274 14.59 -13.92 31.07
N ASP A 275 15.31 -15.00 31.38
CA ASP A 275 16.38 -15.01 32.38
C ASP A 275 17.63 -14.24 31.97
N GLU A 276 17.83 -13.95 30.68
CA GLU A 276 18.92 -13.10 30.19
C GLU A 276 18.76 -11.64 30.63
N CYS A 277 17.52 -11.22 30.91
CA CYS A 277 17.26 -9.90 31.48
C CYS A 277 17.82 -9.81 32.89
N GLU A 278 18.45 -8.69 33.23
CA GLU A 278 18.81 -8.39 34.61
C GLU A 278 17.57 -8.40 35.51
N LYS A 279 17.75 -8.75 36.78
CA LYS A 279 16.65 -8.91 37.74
C LYS A 279 15.71 -7.69 37.82
N ALA A 280 16.25 -6.48 37.74
CA ALA A 280 15.45 -5.26 37.77
C ALA A 280 14.53 -5.15 36.54
N GLU A 281 15.07 -5.34 35.34
CA GLU A 281 14.32 -5.32 34.07
C GLU A 281 13.28 -6.45 34.02
N ARG A 282 13.67 -7.65 34.46
CA ARG A 282 12.79 -8.82 34.51
C ARG A 282 11.61 -8.59 35.46
N ASN A 283 11.83 -8.01 36.65
CA ASN A 283 10.74 -7.70 37.58
C ASN A 283 9.71 -6.73 36.96
N LEU A 284 10.17 -5.73 36.20
CA LEU A 284 9.29 -4.82 35.47
C LEU A 284 8.43 -5.60 34.47
N LEU A 285 9.06 -6.44 33.64
CA LEU A 285 8.35 -7.27 32.65
C LEU A 285 7.33 -8.20 33.28
N LEU A 286 7.69 -8.90 34.36
CA LEU A 286 6.78 -9.79 35.08
C LEU A 286 5.59 -9.00 35.65
N SER A 287 5.80 -7.79 36.15
CA SER A 287 4.74 -6.89 36.60
C SER A 287 3.79 -6.50 35.46
N ALA A 288 4.31 -6.14 34.28
CA ALA A 288 3.48 -5.82 33.12
C ALA A 288 2.68 -7.03 32.61
N LEU A 289 3.30 -8.21 32.53
CA LEU A 289 2.58 -9.44 32.16
C LEU A 289 1.48 -9.77 33.18
N GLN A 290 1.76 -9.61 34.48
CA GLN A 290 0.78 -9.83 35.53
C GLN A 290 -0.40 -8.86 35.40
N SER A 291 -0.13 -7.56 35.20
CA SER A 291 -1.13 -6.53 34.96
C SER A 291 -2.04 -6.90 33.77
N LEU A 292 -1.42 -7.35 32.68
CA LEU A 292 -2.14 -7.73 31.47
C LEU A 292 -3.00 -8.98 31.65
N MET A 293 -2.47 -10.03 32.31
CA MET A 293 -3.19 -11.28 32.59
C MET A 293 -4.38 -11.06 33.53
N ASN A 294 -4.27 -10.12 34.47
CA ASN A 294 -5.33 -9.79 35.43
C ASN A 294 -6.40 -8.84 34.86
N SER A 295 -6.19 -8.28 33.66
CA SER A 295 -7.16 -7.40 33.03
C SER A 295 -8.40 -8.19 32.56
N PRO A 296 -9.61 -7.86 33.02
CA PRO A 296 -10.83 -8.64 32.71
C PRO A 296 -11.24 -8.56 31.25
N LYS A 297 -10.69 -7.61 30.49
CA LYS A 297 -10.97 -7.41 29.06
C LYS A 297 -9.99 -8.13 28.15
N VAL A 298 -8.96 -8.76 28.70
CA VAL A 298 -7.88 -9.37 27.93
C VAL A 298 -7.83 -10.85 28.25
N LYS A 299 -8.00 -11.69 27.23
CA LYS A 299 -7.67 -13.11 27.33
C LYS A 299 -6.26 -13.32 26.78
N LEU A 300 -5.30 -13.53 27.68
CA LEU A 300 -3.88 -13.59 27.34
C LEU A 300 -3.30 -14.97 27.61
N LYS A 301 -2.69 -15.56 26.59
CA LYS A 301 -1.88 -16.77 26.69
C LYS A 301 -0.41 -16.39 26.59
N VAL A 302 0.31 -16.51 27.70
CA VAL A 302 1.73 -16.19 27.77
C VAL A 302 2.54 -17.48 27.69
N PHE A 303 3.57 -17.50 26.84
CA PHE A 303 4.57 -18.54 26.78
C PHE A 303 5.93 -17.93 27.12
N LEU A 304 6.56 -18.40 28.20
CA LEU A 304 7.87 -17.94 28.62
C LEU A 304 8.87 -19.09 28.54
N THR A 305 10.07 -18.80 28.03
CA THR A 305 11.22 -19.67 28.21
C THR A 305 12.26 -19.04 29.13
N SER A 306 12.92 -19.88 29.93
CA SER A 306 14.02 -19.43 30.79
C SER A 306 14.90 -20.56 31.29
N GLY A 307 16.08 -20.26 31.82
CA GLY A 307 16.77 -21.17 32.74
C GLY A 307 15.96 -21.47 34.02
N LEU A 308 16.26 -22.58 34.68
CA LEU A 308 15.57 -23.03 35.91
C LEU A 308 15.79 -22.09 37.11
N HIS A 309 16.90 -21.34 37.12
CA HIS A 309 17.35 -20.53 38.25
C HIS A 309 16.40 -19.36 38.60
N ILE A 310 15.53 -18.93 37.68
CA ILE A 310 14.51 -17.90 37.94
C ILE A 310 13.15 -18.49 38.36
N GLY A 311 13.03 -19.81 38.55
CA GLY A 311 11.75 -20.46 38.78
C GLY A 311 10.99 -19.93 40.00
N ILE A 312 11.68 -19.70 41.12
CA ILE A 312 11.05 -19.14 42.34
C ILE A 312 10.45 -17.75 42.08
N GLU A 313 11.10 -16.94 41.23
CA GLU A 313 10.62 -15.61 40.87
C GLU A 313 9.34 -15.69 40.03
N LEU A 314 9.32 -16.56 39.01
CA LEU A 314 8.15 -16.80 38.16
C LEU A 314 6.96 -17.35 38.95
N GLU A 315 7.20 -18.29 39.88
CA GLU A 315 6.15 -18.82 40.75
C GLU A 315 5.51 -17.74 41.62
N ARG A 316 6.32 -16.81 42.16
CA ARG A 316 5.81 -15.72 43.00
C ARG A 316 5.04 -14.68 42.18
N ALA A 317 5.56 -14.32 41.02
CA ALA A 317 4.99 -13.24 40.21
C ALA A 317 3.76 -13.66 39.42
N LEU A 318 3.83 -14.78 38.71
CA LEU A 318 2.81 -15.15 37.70
C LEU A 318 2.12 -16.48 37.97
N ARG A 319 2.67 -17.34 38.84
CA ARG A 319 2.12 -18.68 39.15
C ARG A 319 1.77 -19.48 37.88
N PRO A 320 2.77 -19.98 37.13
CA PRO A 320 2.55 -20.69 35.87
C PRO A 320 1.45 -21.75 35.98
N ASN A 321 0.50 -21.74 35.06
CA ASN A 321 -0.57 -22.74 34.99
C ASN A 321 -0.01 -24.07 34.47
N TYR A 322 0.91 -23.98 33.50
CA TYR A 322 1.53 -25.12 32.84
C TYR A 322 3.05 -24.99 32.92
N ARG A 323 3.72 -26.13 33.10
CA ARG A 323 5.18 -26.23 33.19
C ARG A 323 5.66 -27.34 32.28
N MET A 324 6.75 -27.09 31.57
CA MET A 324 7.45 -28.13 30.83
C MET A 324 8.91 -28.18 31.26
N PRO A 325 9.34 -29.27 31.94
CA PRO A 325 10.73 -29.46 32.25
C PRO A 325 11.51 -30.03 31.07
N MET A 326 12.73 -29.55 30.86
CA MET A 326 13.64 -30.06 29.83
C MET A 326 14.17 -31.47 30.09
N ALA A 327 13.99 -32.01 31.30
CA ALA A 327 14.28 -33.41 31.60
C ALA A 327 13.20 -34.37 31.03
N SER A 328 12.36 -33.92 30.10
CA SER A 328 11.39 -34.80 29.45
C SER A 328 12.11 -35.83 28.56
N PRO A 329 11.58 -37.06 28.44
CA PRO A 329 12.15 -38.06 27.54
C PRO A 329 12.26 -37.57 26.09
N ASP A 330 11.30 -36.77 25.63
CA ASP A 330 11.28 -36.21 24.29
C ASP A 330 12.40 -35.17 24.07
N ALA A 331 12.64 -34.29 25.05
CA ALA A 331 13.76 -33.34 25.00
C ALA A 331 15.11 -34.07 24.97
N HIS A 332 15.24 -35.14 25.76
CA HIS A 332 16.45 -35.98 25.76
C HIS A 332 16.68 -36.65 24.40
N SER A 333 15.62 -37.09 23.72
CA SER A 333 15.69 -37.64 22.37
C SER A 333 16.18 -36.61 21.35
N ASP A 334 15.72 -35.36 21.44
CA ASP A 334 16.17 -34.27 20.57
C ASP A 334 17.64 -33.91 20.81
N ILE A 335 18.07 -33.82 22.07
CA ILE A 335 19.48 -33.57 22.44
C ILE A 335 20.37 -34.68 21.88
N LYS A 336 19.95 -35.93 22.01
CA LYS A 336 20.68 -37.09 21.46
C LYS A 336 20.80 -36.99 19.93
N THR A 337 19.69 -36.73 19.24
CA THR A 337 19.67 -36.58 17.77
C THR A 337 20.60 -35.44 17.32
N TYR A 338 20.55 -34.29 18.00
CA TYR A 338 21.44 -33.16 17.72
C TYR A 338 22.92 -33.52 17.88
N ILE A 339 23.27 -34.20 18.98
CA ILE A 339 24.66 -34.60 19.26
C ILE A 339 25.14 -35.61 18.21
N GLU A 340 24.32 -36.62 17.88
CA GLU A 340 24.63 -37.65 16.89
C GLU A 340 24.93 -37.03 15.52
N ASP A 341 24.05 -36.14 15.05
CA ASP A 341 24.22 -35.50 13.76
C ASP A 341 25.36 -34.46 13.74
N SER A 342 25.53 -33.69 14.84
CA SER A 342 26.62 -32.72 14.95
C SER A 342 27.98 -33.42 14.85
N ILE A 343 28.13 -34.55 15.53
CA ILE A 343 29.34 -35.37 15.45
C ILE A 343 29.52 -35.95 14.04
N ALA A 344 28.44 -36.42 13.40
CA ALA A 344 28.51 -36.93 12.03
C ALA A 344 28.98 -35.84 11.03
N GLU A 345 28.46 -34.62 11.15
CA GLU A 345 28.86 -33.49 10.31
C GLU A 345 30.29 -33.02 10.59
N MET A 346 30.72 -32.95 11.86
CA MET A 346 32.12 -32.62 12.21
C MET A 346 33.11 -33.65 11.63
N ARG A 347 32.73 -34.93 11.61
CA ARG A 347 33.55 -35.98 10.97
C ARG A 347 33.62 -35.82 9.47
N LYS A 348 32.49 -35.50 8.82
CA LYS A 348 32.41 -35.28 7.38
C LYS A 348 33.24 -34.06 6.93
N LYS A 349 33.35 -33.04 7.77
CA LYS A 349 34.19 -31.86 7.55
C LYS A 349 35.66 -32.04 7.95
N GLU A 350 36.03 -33.23 8.44
CA GLU A 350 37.37 -33.53 8.97
C GLU A 350 37.79 -32.65 10.16
N GLU A 351 36.84 -31.98 10.81
CA GLU A 351 37.07 -31.17 12.02
C GLU A 351 37.21 -32.05 13.27
N LEU A 352 36.65 -33.27 13.22
CA LEU A 352 36.77 -34.28 14.27
C LEU A 352 37.33 -35.59 13.70
N VAL A 353 38.59 -35.86 14.00
CA VAL A 353 39.27 -37.11 13.62
C VAL A 353 39.33 -38.04 14.82
N VAL A 354 38.65 -39.18 14.73
CA VAL A 354 38.62 -40.18 15.79
C VAL A 354 39.14 -41.50 15.24
N GLY A 355 40.24 -41.99 15.82
CA GLY A 355 40.91 -43.21 15.36
C GLY A 355 40.20 -44.52 15.70
N GLN A 356 39.26 -44.50 16.67
CA GLN A 356 38.51 -45.67 17.12
C GLN A 356 37.01 -45.39 17.07
N PRO A 357 36.19 -46.22 16.39
CA PRO A 357 34.74 -46.02 16.34
C PRO A 357 34.04 -46.04 17.71
N GLN A 358 34.60 -46.76 18.69
CA GLN A 358 34.05 -46.85 20.05
C GLN A 358 34.09 -45.51 20.79
N LEU A 359 35.13 -44.70 20.55
CA LEU A 359 35.24 -43.37 21.16
C LEU A 359 34.08 -42.44 20.73
N ILE A 360 33.51 -42.64 19.55
CA ILE A 360 32.36 -41.84 19.09
C ILE A 360 31.15 -42.08 19.99
N VAL A 361 30.88 -43.34 20.32
CA VAL A 361 29.78 -43.72 21.21
C VAL A 361 30.04 -43.18 22.61
N GLU A 362 31.27 -43.25 23.10
CA GLU A 362 31.65 -42.68 24.40
C GLU A 362 31.49 -41.16 24.46
N ILE A 363 31.88 -40.44 23.39
CA ILE A 363 31.71 -38.99 23.27
C ILE A 363 30.21 -38.65 23.24
N GLN A 364 29.42 -39.34 22.43
CA GLN A 364 27.96 -39.15 22.35
C GLN A 364 27.32 -39.34 23.72
N ASP A 365 27.60 -40.45 24.38
CA ASP A 365 27.06 -40.77 25.70
C ASP A 365 27.51 -39.77 26.77
N ALA A 366 28.77 -39.33 26.74
CA ALA A 366 29.28 -38.33 27.67
C ALA A 366 28.60 -36.97 27.47
N LEU A 367 28.41 -36.52 26.22
CA LEU A 367 27.73 -35.28 25.91
C LEU A 367 26.24 -35.34 26.27
N VAL A 368 25.56 -36.46 25.99
CA VAL A 368 24.15 -36.67 26.35
C VAL A 368 23.97 -36.68 27.86
N ARG A 369 24.88 -37.31 28.62
CA ARG A 369 24.86 -37.28 30.09
C ARG A 369 25.21 -35.91 30.68
N GLY A 370 26.11 -35.17 30.02
CA GLY A 370 26.55 -33.84 30.44
C GLY A 370 25.57 -32.72 30.06
N ALA A 371 24.69 -32.96 29.08
CA ALA A 371 23.64 -32.03 28.69
C ALA A 371 22.62 -31.90 29.83
N GLN A 372 22.67 -30.80 30.57
CA GLN A 372 21.76 -30.50 31.68
C GLN A 372 20.53 -29.71 31.26
N GLY A 373 20.17 -29.79 29.97
CA GLY A 373 19.14 -28.96 29.39
C GLY A 373 19.61 -27.53 29.19
#